data_AF-A0A0A9YLP5-F1
#
_entry.id   AF-A0A0A9YLP5-F1
#
_cell.length_a   1.000
_cell.length_b   1.000
_cell.length_c   1.000
_cell.angle_alpha   90.00
_cell.angle_beta   90.00
_cell.angle_gamma   90.00
#
_symmetry.space_group_name_H-M   'P 1'
#
loop_
_entity.id
_entity.type
_entity.pdbx_description
1 polymer ?
#
loop_
_entity_poly.entity_id
_entity_poly.type
_entity_poly.pdbx_seq_one_letter_code
_entity_poly.pdbx_strand_id
1 'polypeptide(L)'
;MRTSTPETEYPPFLSNLTSCQRLLVMKVLRPDRLSAAMNLIACTALHVDSLGENNTLSSLIDNTVAAVPVLLITTPGSDPSQELQSIAHGLVGKDRFHQLAMGGGQATEALGMIKRAAEFGDWVFLKNLHLVIDWVSVMQKELNMLTLHKDFRLFMTT
;
A
#
# COMPACT_ATOMS: atom_id res chain seq x y z
N MET A 1 -9.55 33.20 -15.42
CA MET A 1 -8.91 32.10 -16.19
C MET A 1 -10.01 31.26 -16.84
N ARG A 2 -10.17 31.33 -18.17
CA ARG A 2 -11.15 30.50 -18.91
C ARG A 2 -10.55 29.15 -19.37
N THR A 3 -9.24 28.97 -19.21
CA THR A 3 -8.51 27.75 -19.57
C THR A 3 -8.93 26.58 -18.70
N SER A 4 -8.96 25.38 -19.29
CA SER A 4 -9.19 24.11 -18.59
C SER A 4 -8.01 23.68 -17.72
N THR A 5 -6.79 24.10 -18.06
CA THR A 5 -5.51 23.77 -17.39
C THR A 5 -4.75 25.04 -16.94
N PRO A 6 -5.31 25.86 -16.02
CA PRO A 6 -4.65 27.08 -15.54
C PRO A 6 -3.33 26.83 -14.79
N GLU A 7 -3.07 25.59 -14.34
CA GLU A 7 -1.86 25.19 -13.65
C GLU A 7 -0.62 25.09 -14.54
N THR A 8 -0.79 24.91 -15.86
CA THR A 8 0.31 24.79 -16.83
C THR A 8 0.75 26.13 -17.39
N GLU A 9 -0.17 27.09 -17.48
CA GLU A 9 0.08 28.40 -18.08
C GLU A 9 -0.43 29.51 -17.17
N TYR A 10 0.51 30.17 -16.49
CA TYR A 10 0.20 31.32 -15.65
C TYR A 10 0.19 32.61 -16.48
N PRO A 11 -0.78 33.50 -16.28
CA PRO A 11 -0.76 34.83 -16.86
C PRO A 11 0.57 35.56 -16.58
N PRO A 12 1.05 36.40 -17.50
CA PRO A 12 2.34 37.09 -17.36
C PRO A 12 2.48 37.88 -16.07
N PHE A 13 1.39 38.43 -15.52
CA PHE A 13 1.42 39.18 -14.26
C PHE A 13 1.65 38.30 -13.01
N LEU A 14 1.48 36.97 -13.11
CA LEU A 14 1.79 35.99 -12.05
C LEU A 14 3.17 35.34 -12.22
N SER A 15 3.93 35.71 -13.26
CA SER A 15 5.24 35.14 -13.57
C SER A 15 6.27 35.42 -12.46
N ASN A 16 6.18 36.56 -11.79
CA ASN A 16 7.10 36.96 -10.71
C ASN A 16 6.81 36.28 -9.36
N LEU A 17 5.72 35.51 -9.25
CA LEU A 17 5.35 34.81 -8.01
C LEU A 17 6.11 33.51 -7.86
N THR A 18 6.45 33.17 -6.61
CA THR A 18 7.01 31.85 -6.27
C THR A 18 5.97 30.75 -6.47
N SER A 19 6.42 29.49 -6.58
CA SER A 19 5.52 28.33 -6.73
C SER A 19 4.45 28.27 -5.63
N CYS A 20 4.82 28.52 -4.37
CA CYS A 20 3.87 28.56 -3.25
C CYS A 20 2.89 29.74 -3.36
N GLN A 21 3.34 30.92 -3.79
CA GLN A 21 2.45 32.06 -4.02
C GLN A 21 1.46 31.80 -5.17
N ARG A 22 1.90 31.12 -6.23
CA ARG A 22 1.01 30.69 -7.33
C ARG A 22 -0.06 29.70 -6.85
N LEU A 23 0.26 28.81 -5.91
CA LEU A 23 -0.74 27.94 -5.27
C LEU A 23 -1.78 28.71 -4.48
N LEU A 24 -1.39 29.78 -3.76
CA LEU A 24 -2.35 30.63 -3.05
C LEU A 24 -3.33 31.30 -4.03
N VAL A 25 -2.81 31.79 -5.16
CA VAL A 25 -3.66 32.37 -6.21
C VAL A 25 -4.60 31.31 -6.81
N MET A 26 -4.09 30.10 -7.09
CA MET A 26 -4.90 28.98 -7.59
C MET A 26 -6.01 28.60 -6.59
N LYS A 27 -5.69 28.53 -5.30
CA LYS A 27 -6.65 28.24 -4.23
C LYS A 27 -7.81 29.24 -4.18
N VAL A 28 -7.54 30.51 -4.44
CA VAL A 28 -8.56 31.58 -4.43
C VAL A 28 -9.38 31.59 -5.72
N LEU A 29 -8.74 31.42 -6.88
CA LEU A 29 -9.40 31.63 -8.18
C LEU A 29 -9.99 30.36 -8.81
N ARG A 30 -9.34 29.20 -8.61
CA ARG A 30 -9.68 27.89 -9.21
C ARG A 30 -9.32 26.76 -8.23
N PRO A 31 -10.02 26.67 -7.07
CA PRO A 31 -9.74 25.62 -6.08
C PRO A 31 -9.93 24.21 -6.63
N ASP A 32 -10.74 24.03 -7.67
CA ASP A 32 -10.93 22.78 -8.41
C ASP A 32 -9.65 22.26 -9.07
N ARG A 33 -8.71 23.14 -9.43
CA ARG A 33 -7.40 22.78 -10.02
C ARG A 33 -6.26 22.77 -9.01
N LEU A 34 -6.54 23.00 -7.74
CA LEU A 34 -5.50 23.06 -6.71
C LEU A 34 -4.70 21.76 -6.61
N SER A 35 -5.36 20.60 -6.67
CA SER A 35 -4.68 19.30 -6.65
C SER A 35 -3.71 19.12 -7.82
N ALA A 36 -4.12 19.50 -9.03
CA ALA A 36 -3.28 19.41 -10.22
C ALA A 36 -2.08 20.37 -10.14
N ALA A 37 -2.31 21.61 -9.66
CA ALA A 37 -1.24 22.59 -9.46
C ALA A 37 -0.24 22.16 -8.39
N MET A 38 -0.71 21.56 -7.28
CA MET A 38 0.16 21.01 -6.24
C MET A 38 1.00 19.85 -6.78
N ASN A 39 0.40 18.93 -7.55
CA ASN A 39 1.11 17.83 -8.18
C ASN A 39 2.24 18.34 -9.09
N LEU A 40 1.94 19.31 -9.97
CA LEU A 40 2.94 19.88 -10.88
C LEU A 40 4.12 20.52 -10.13
N ILE A 41 3.83 21.29 -9.08
CA ILE A 41 4.85 21.96 -8.29
C ILE A 41 5.71 20.95 -7.51
N ALA A 42 5.09 19.92 -6.94
CA ALA A 42 5.81 18.86 -6.25
C ALA A 42 6.69 18.04 -7.21
N CYS A 43 6.16 17.66 -8.38
CA CYS A 43 6.95 17.03 -9.46
C CYS A 43 8.17 17.87 -9.85
N THR A 44 7.96 19.18 -10.05
CA THR A 44 9.05 20.11 -10.41
C THR A 44 10.08 20.24 -9.30
N ALA A 45 9.64 20.32 -8.04
CA ALA A 45 10.55 20.45 -6.89
C ALA A 45 11.36 19.18 -6.62
N LEU A 46 10.74 18.01 -6.80
CA LEU A 46 11.35 16.70 -6.59
C LEU A 46 12.10 16.17 -7.82
N HIS A 47 12.01 16.86 -8.97
CA HIS A 47 12.56 16.43 -10.24
C HIS A 47 12.07 15.03 -10.67
N VAL A 48 10.77 14.79 -10.51
CA VAL A 48 10.10 13.54 -10.90
C VAL A 48 8.98 13.81 -11.91
N ASP A 49 8.81 12.90 -12.86
CA ASP A 49 7.81 13.05 -13.94
C ASP A 49 6.37 12.93 -13.43
N SER A 50 6.15 12.15 -12.37
CA SER A 50 4.84 12.03 -11.72
C SER A 50 4.98 11.61 -10.26
N LEU A 51 4.01 11.98 -9.42
CA LEU A 51 3.93 11.54 -8.03
C LEU A 51 3.24 10.17 -7.87
N GLY A 52 2.65 9.65 -8.95
CA GLY A 52 1.94 8.37 -8.93
C GLY A 52 2.89 7.24 -9.27
N GLU A 53 3.16 6.36 -8.32
CA GLU A 53 3.83 5.10 -8.62
C GLU A 53 2.81 4.11 -9.21
N ASN A 54 3.03 3.67 -10.45
CA ASN A 54 2.28 2.57 -11.08
C ASN A 54 2.80 1.21 -10.58
N ASN A 55 2.95 1.05 -9.27
CA ASN A 55 3.48 -0.19 -8.72
C ASN A 55 2.40 -1.28 -8.78
N THR A 56 2.67 -2.30 -9.58
CA THR A 56 1.88 -3.54 -9.58
C THR A 56 2.11 -4.34 -8.29
N LEU A 57 1.17 -5.21 -7.93
CA LEU A 57 1.33 -6.08 -6.77
C LEU A 57 2.60 -6.93 -6.88
N SER A 58 2.92 -7.42 -8.08
CA SER A 58 4.13 -8.19 -8.37
C SER A 58 5.41 -7.42 -8.03
N SER A 59 5.53 -6.17 -8.50
CA SER A 59 6.71 -5.33 -8.19
C SER A 59 6.82 -5.01 -6.69
N LEU A 60 5.69 -4.93 -5.99
CA LEU A 60 5.68 -4.75 -4.54
C LEU A 60 6.22 -6.00 -3.84
N ILE A 61 5.77 -7.19 -4.26
CA ILE A 61 6.18 -8.48 -3.71
C ILE A 61 7.70 -8.70 -3.83
N ASP A 62 8.31 -8.30 -4.94
CA ASP A 62 9.77 -8.43 -5.15
C ASP A 62 10.60 -7.66 -4.11
N ASN A 63 10.06 -6.58 -3.56
CA ASN A 63 10.72 -5.74 -2.56
C ASN A 63 10.39 -6.15 -1.11
N THR A 64 9.61 -7.21 -0.91
CA THR A 64 9.20 -7.66 0.42
C THR A 64 10.27 -8.50 1.10
N VAL A 65 10.31 -8.45 2.43
CA VAL A 65 11.22 -9.24 3.28
C VAL A 65 10.46 -9.92 4.40
N ALA A 66 10.96 -11.04 4.91
CA ALA A 66 10.26 -11.85 5.91
C ALA A 66 9.93 -11.08 7.20
N ALA A 67 10.80 -10.18 7.64
CA ALA A 67 10.64 -9.40 8.87
C ALA A 67 9.58 -8.29 8.78
N VAL A 68 9.11 -7.94 7.57
CA VAL A 68 8.20 -6.82 7.35
C VAL A 68 6.92 -7.36 6.68
N PRO A 69 5.84 -7.56 7.47
CA PRO A 69 4.54 -7.93 6.93
C PRO A 69 3.98 -6.86 5.99
N VAL A 70 3.22 -7.27 4.98
CA VAL A 70 2.58 -6.38 4.01
C VAL A 70 1.10 -6.21 4.34
N LEU A 71 0.66 -4.98 4.54
CA LEU A 71 -0.76 -4.64 4.73
C LEU A 71 -1.33 -4.04 3.44
N LEU A 72 -2.32 -4.72 2.87
CA LEU A 72 -3.09 -4.26 1.71
C LEU A 72 -4.36 -3.57 2.21
N ILE A 73 -4.45 -2.27 1.97
CA ILE A 73 -5.63 -1.48 2.33
C ILE A 73 -6.66 -1.63 1.22
N THR A 74 -7.80 -2.25 1.54
CA THR A 74 -8.86 -2.46 0.56
C THR A 74 -9.88 -1.32 0.60
N THR A 75 -10.42 -0.99 -0.57
CA THR A 75 -11.58 -0.11 -0.70
C THR A 75 -12.77 -0.94 -1.19
N PRO A 76 -14.01 -0.53 -0.91
CA PRO A 76 -15.19 -1.26 -1.40
C PRO A 76 -15.10 -1.49 -2.91
N GLY A 77 -15.12 -2.76 -3.33
CA GLY A 77 -15.02 -3.16 -4.74
C GLY A 77 -13.60 -3.48 -5.23
N SER A 78 -12.56 -3.34 -4.40
CA SER A 78 -11.17 -3.69 -4.73
C SER A 78 -10.62 -4.75 -3.77
N ASP A 79 -10.68 -6.02 -4.16
CA ASP A 79 -10.11 -7.15 -3.40
C ASP A 79 -8.86 -7.73 -4.11
N PRO A 80 -7.64 -7.55 -3.55
CA PRO A 80 -6.41 -8.06 -4.13
C PRO A 80 -6.21 -9.57 -3.91
N SER A 81 -7.15 -10.27 -3.26
CA SER A 81 -7.02 -11.68 -2.90
C SER A 81 -6.70 -12.59 -4.08
N GLN A 82 -7.39 -12.42 -5.21
CA GLN A 82 -7.20 -13.29 -6.37
C GLN A 82 -5.87 -13.06 -7.05
N GLU A 83 -5.46 -11.79 -7.17
CA GLU A 83 -4.17 -11.41 -7.76
C GLU A 83 -3.01 -11.96 -6.92
N LEU A 84 -3.05 -11.73 -5.60
CA LEU A 84 -2.04 -12.24 -4.67
C LEU A 84 -1.96 -13.77 -4.69
N GLN A 85 -3.12 -14.46 -4.71
CA GLN A 85 -3.16 -15.91 -4.78
C GLN A 85 -2.54 -16.43 -6.08
N SER A 86 -2.83 -15.80 -7.22
CA SER A 86 -2.25 -16.19 -8.51
C SER A 86 -0.73 -16.03 -8.50
N ILE A 87 -0.23 -14.91 -7.95
CA ILE A 87 1.21 -14.65 -7.86
C ILE A 87 1.88 -15.64 -6.90
N ALA A 88 1.31 -15.86 -5.72
CA ALA A 88 1.85 -16.80 -4.74
C ALA A 88 1.89 -18.24 -5.28
N HIS A 89 0.85 -18.69 -5.97
CA HIS A 89 0.85 -20.00 -6.63
C HIS A 89 1.96 -20.13 -7.68
N GLY A 90 2.29 -19.04 -8.39
CA GLY A 90 3.39 -19.02 -9.35
C GLY A 90 4.79 -19.02 -8.71
N LEU A 91 4.95 -18.39 -7.55
CA LEU A 91 6.24 -18.20 -6.89
C LEU A 91 6.59 -19.30 -5.87
N VAL A 92 5.65 -19.67 -4.98
CA VAL A 92 5.87 -20.65 -3.91
C VAL A 92 5.09 -21.95 -4.09
N GLY A 93 4.11 -21.97 -4.99
CA GLY A 93 3.24 -23.12 -5.21
C GLY A 93 1.99 -23.12 -4.31
N LYS A 94 1.01 -23.94 -4.68
CA LYS A 94 -0.29 -24.01 -3.97
C LYS A 94 -0.17 -24.51 -2.54
N ASP A 95 0.71 -25.48 -2.30
CA ASP A 95 0.83 -26.14 -0.98
C ASP A 95 1.56 -25.27 0.06
N ARG A 96 2.25 -24.23 -0.39
CA ARG A 96 3.03 -23.30 0.44
C ARG A 96 2.40 -21.92 0.57
N PHE A 97 1.18 -21.75 0.07
CA PHE A 97 0.38 -20.54 0.23
C PHE A 97 -0.85 -20.83 1.08
N HIS A 98 -0.86 -20.29 2.29
CA HIS A 98 -1.93 -20.47 3.26
C HIS A 98 -2.72 -19.18 3.40
N GLN A 99 -4.05 -19.27 3.39
CA GLN A 99 -4.92 -18.09 3.57
C GLN A 99 -5.99 -18.36 4.63
N LEU A 100 -6.30 -17.34 5.42
CA LEU A 100 -7.29 -17.43 6.49
C LEU A 100 -8.07 -16.11 6.59
N ALA A 101 -9.40 -16.20 6.60
CA ALA A 101 -10.25 -15.06 6.90
C ALA A 101 -10.40 -14.91 8.42
N MET A 102 -10.02 -13.74 8.93
CA MET A 102 -10.09 -13.46 10.36
C MET A 102 -11.54 -13.21 10.80
N GLY A 103 -11.88 -13.74 11.96
CA GLY A 103 -13.18 -13.59 12.61
C GLY A 103 -13.11 -14.01 14.07
N GLY A 104 -14.22 -13.92 14.79
CA GLY A 104 -14.28 -14.32 16.20
C GLY A 104 -13.94 -15.80 16.38
N GLY A 105 -12.74 -16.10 16.88
CA GLY A 105 -12.27 -17.46 17.17
C GLY A 105 -11.06 -17.94 16.36
N GLN A 106 -10.68 -17.26 15.28
CA GLN A 106 -9.59 -17.71 14.39
C GLN A 106 -8.18 -17.28 14.81
N ALA A 107 -8.08 -16.50 15.89
CA ALA A 107 -6.83 -15.99 16.43
C ALA A 107 -5.78 -17.09 16.71
N THR A 108 -6.20 -18.19 17.32
CA THR A 108 -5.30 -19.30 17.69
C THR A 108 -4.81 -20.06 16.47
N GLU A 109 -5.71 -20.33 15.51
CA GLU A 109 -5.37 -20.99 14.25
C GLU A 109 -4.40 -20.13 13.42
N ALA A 110 -4.68 -18.83 13.31
CA ALA A 110 -3.83 -17.87 12.62
C ALA A 110 -2.40 -17.84 13.19
N LEU A 111 -2.25 -17.81 14.53
CA LEU A 111 -0.93 -17.88 15.17
C LEU A 111 -0.21 -19.19 14.86
N GLY A 112 -0.91 -20.33 14.92
CA GLY A 112 -0.33 -21.63 14.58
C GLY A 112 0.09 -21.74 13.11
N MET A 113 -0.66 -21.10 12.21
CA MET A 113 -0.33 -20.99 10.79
C MET A 113 0.92 -20.13 10.56
N ILE A 114 0.99 -18.95 11.19
CA ILE A 114 2.17 -18.06 11.12
C ILE A 114 3.42 -18.77 11.63
N LYS A 115 3.35 -19.44 12.80
CA LYS A 115 4.50 -20.12 13.39
C LYS A 115 5.07 -21.20 12.48
N ARG A 116 4.20 -22.03 11.90
CA ARG A 116 4.62 -23.06 10.93
C ARG A 116 5.19 -22.43 9.67
N ALA A 117 4.52 -21.43 9.10
CA ALA A 117 5.00 -20.79 7.88
C ALA A 117 6.33 -20.05 8.09
N ALA A 118 6.54 -19.47 9.28
CA ALA A 118 7.80 -18.85 9.65
C ALA A 118 8.97 -19.84 9.67
N GLU A 119 8.73 -21.10 10.06
CA GLU A 119 9.74 -22.16 10.08
C GLU A 119 10.03 -22.71 8.67
N PHE A 120 8.99 -22.99 7.88
CA PHE A 120 9.11 -23.61 6.54
C PHE A 120 9.32 -22.60 5.40
N GLY A 121 9.20 -21.30 5.67
CA GLY A 121 9.30 -20.26 4.65
C GLY A 121 8.08 -20.16 3.73
N ASP A 122 6.92 -20.57 4.22
CA ASP A 122 5.67 -20.50 3.47
C ASP A 122 5.06 -19.09 3.52
N TRP A 123 4.06 -18.85 2.68
CA TRP A 123 3.36 -17.58 2.62
C TRP A 123 2.03 -17.67 3.35
N VAL A 124 1.72 -16.66 4.14
CA VAL A 124 0.46 -16.55 4.88
C VAL A 124 -0.29 -15.30 4.45
N PHE A 125 -1.58 -15.43 4.18
CA PHE A 125 -2.45 -14.33 3.85
C PHE A 125 -3.65 -14.25 4.79
N LEU A 126 -3.67 -13.23 5.66
CA LEU A 126 -4.76 -13.01 6.61
C LEU A 126 -5.73 -11.95 6.08
N LYS A 127 -7.01 -12.30 5.94
CA LYS A 127 -8.04 -11.38 5.44
C LYS A 127 -8.86 -10.78 6.57
N ASN A 128 -9.42 -9.60 6.34
CA ASN A 128 -10.36 -8.92 7.24
C ASN A 128 -9.78 -8.64 8.64
N LEU A 129 -8.53 -8.17 8.69
CA LEU A 129 -7.84 -7.89 9.94
C LEU A 129 -8.57 -6.81 10.78
N HIS A 130 -9.34 -5.93 10.15
CA HIS A 130 -10.20 -4.94 10.82
C HIS A 130 -11.24 -5.55 11.76
N LEU A 131 -11.58 -6.83 11.63
CA LEU A 131 -12.52 -7.52 12.53
C LEU A 131 -11.86 -7.96 13.85
N VAL A 132 -10.53 -7.96 13.93
CA VAL A 132 -9.75 -8.51 15.05
C VAL A 132 -8.59 -7.60 15.46
N ILE A 133 -8.83 -6.29 15.53
CA ILE A 133 -7.80 -5.26 15.76
C ILE A 133 -7.01 -5.52 17.05
N ASP A 134 -7.68 -5.92 18.14
CA ASP A 134 -7.03 -6.19 19.43
C ASP A 134 -6.00 -7.33 19.34
N TRP A 135 -6.27 -8.33 18.48
CA TRP A 135 -5.39 -9.48 18.29
C TRP A 135 -4.12 -9.13 17.51
N VAL A 136 -4.13 -8.08 16.69
CA VAL A 136 -2.96 -7.66 15.89
C VAL A 136 -1.75 -7.37 16.79
N SER A 137 -1.98 -6.75 17.96
CA SER A 137 -0.92 -6.49 18.94
C SER A 137 -0.30 -7.78 19.49
N VAL A 138 -1.10 -8.84 19.65
CA VAL A 138 -0.62 -10.16 20.09
C VAL A 138 0.19 -10.82 18.98
N MET A 139 -0.34 -10.81 17.75
CA MET A 139 0.34 -11.35 16.58
C MET A 139 1.70 -10.67 16.36
N GLN A 140 1.79 -9.34 16.49
CA GLN A 140 3.05 -8.60 16.34
C GLN A 140 4.09 -9.00 17.38
N LYS A 141 3.69 -9.17 18.65
CA LYS A 141 4.59 -9.65 19.71
C LYS A 141 5.13 -11.03 19.40
N GLU A 142 4.27 -11.94 18.96
CA GLU A 142 4.66 -13.29 18.57
C GLU A 142 5.63 -13.28 17.38
N LEU A 143 5.35 -12.49 16.33
CA LEU A 143 6.24 -12.35 15.17
C LEU A 143 7.65 -11.90 15.54
N ASN A 144 7.77 -10.96 16.47
CA ASN A 144 9.07 -10.46 16.93
C ASN A 144 9.88 -11.50 17.74
N MET A 145 9.24 -12.54 18.27
CA MET A 145 9.90 -13.62 19.00
C MET A 145 10.29 -14.81 18.11
N LEU A 146 9.76 -14.87 16.89
CA LEU A 146 10.00 -15.98 15.97
C LEU A 146 11.29 -15.79 15.17
N THR A 147 12.01 -16.88 14.92
CA THR A 147 13.05 -16.94 13.89
C THR A 147 12.36 -17.13 12.55
N LEU A 148 12.44 -16.13 11.68
CA LEU A 148 11.74 -16.12 10.39
C LEU A 148 12.64 -16.68 9.29
N HIS A 149 12.13 -17.67 8.54
CA HIS A 149 12.77 -18.14 7.32
C HIS A 149 12.83 -17.01 6.27
N LYS A 150 13.92 -16.93 5.51
CA LYS A 150 14.14 -15.85 4.51
C LYS A 150 13.03 -15.72 3.46
N ASP A 151 12.37 -16.82 3.13
CA ASP A 151 11.33 -16.90 2.10
C ASP A 151 9.92 -16.71 2.66
N PHE A 152 9.77 -16.68 4.00
CA PHE A 152 8.50 -16.43 4.66
C PHE A 152 7.96 -15.07 4.24
N ARG A 153 6.67 -14.98 3.94
CA ARG A 153 5.97 -13.71 3.69
C ARG A 153 4.62 -13.72 4.38
N LEU A 154 4.29 -12.62 5.03
CA LEU A 154 3.00 -12.38 5.66
C LEU A 154 2.30 -11.22 4.96
N PHE A 155 1.13 -11.51 4.41
CA PHE A 155 0.24 -10.54 3.78
C PHE A 155 -1.03 -10.41 4.61
N MET A 156 -1.60 -9.21 4.67
CA MET A 156 -2.81 -8.90 5.42
C MET A 156 -3.73 -8.00 4.62
N THR A 157 -5.05 -8.12 4.78
CA THR A 157 -6.01 -7.11 4.29
C THR A 157 -6.79 -6.46 5.41
N THR A 158 -7.15 -5.19 5.19
CA THR A 158 -8.11 -4.46 6.01
C THR A 158 -9.15 -3.76 5.16
#